data_AF-A0A7R9KWK2-F1
#
_entry.id   AF-A0A7R9KWK2-F1
#
_cell.length_a   1.000
_cell.length_b   1.000
_cell.length_c   1.000
_cell.angle_alpha   90.00
_cell.angle_beta   90.00
_cell.angle_gamma   90.00
#
_symmetry.space_group_name_H-M   'P 1'
#
loop_
_entity.id
_entity.type
_entity.pdbx_description
1 polymer ?
#
loop_
_entity_poly.entity_id
_entity_poly.type
_entity_poly.pdbx_seq_one_letter_code
_entity_poly.pdbx_strand_id
1 'polypeptide(L)'
;MKIFVYCRQECVHRDYGYGSTVCVCNAKHCDDLDPIERTLKGVVTVFETSKSGHRFDKTELKFGSKSAIRAAKSQTITVDKSKGVYQSIIGFGGAFTDAAGLNIKALPETLQNHIINDYFSKSGIEYTLGRIPIGGSDFSTHAYTYDDKFKDDFEFKHWNLTAEDINYKLPYLKSALKTSLNKVRFFPSCTSGGRTEFLLSLY
;
A
#
# COMPACT_ATOMS: atom_id res chain seq x y z
N MET A 1 29.81 -2.56 -12.36
CA MET A 1 28.35 -2.50 -12.56
C MET A 1 27.82 -3.92 -12.39
N LYS A 2 27.24 -4.26 -11.23
CA LYS A 2 26.63 -5.58 -11.02
C LYS A 2 25.25 -5.55 -11.68
N ILE A 3 25.11 -6.23 -12.81
CA ILE A 3 23.82 -6.48 -13.43
C ILE A 3 23.15 -7.55 -12.57
N PHE A 4 22.27 -7.14 -11.66
CA PHE A 4 21.35 -8.07 -11.02
C PHE A 4 20.24 -8.33 -12.04
N VAL A 5 20.26 -9.50 -12.67
CA VAL A 5 19.11 -10.01 -13.42
C VAL A 5 18.09 -10.44 -12.37
N TYR A 6 17.21 -9.51 -11.98
CA TYR A 6 16.03 -9.86 -11.20
C TYR A 6 15.06 -10.54 -12.16
N CYS A 7 14.83 -11.84 -11.96
CA CYS A 7 13.84 -12.57 -12.74
C CYS A 7 12.50 -12.36 -12.06
N ARG A 8 11.62 -11.58 -12.72
CA ARG A 8 10.27 -11.30 -12.24
C ARG A 8 9.56 -12.62 -11.90
N GLN A 9 9.02 -12.71 -10.69
CA GLN A 9 8.18 -13.82 -10.29
C GLN A 9 6.75 -13.56 -10.76
N GLU A 10 6.21 -14.49 -11.54
CA GLU A 10 4.84 -14.37 -12.04
C GLU A 10 3.80 -14.77 -10.98
N CYS A 11 2.60 -14.21 -11.15
CA CYS A 11 1.45 -14.52 -10.31
C CYS A 11 1.08 -16.01 -10.41
N VAL A 12 1.09 -16.72 -9.28
CA VAL A 12 0.53 -18.07 -9.20
C VAL A 12 -0.97 -17.96 -8.98
N HIS A 13 -1.72 -18.06 -10.07
CA HIS A 13 -3.16 -17.88 -10.07
C HIS A 13 -3.91 -18.98 -9.31
N ARG A 14 -4.87 -18.58 -8.49
CA ARG A 14 -5.89 -19.47 -7.91
C ARG A 14 -7.27 -18.84 -7.98
N ASP A 15 -8.23 -19.59 -8.51
CA ASP A 15 -9.64 -19.20 -8.56
C ASP A 15 -10.40 -19.77 -7.34
N TYR A 16 -11.24 -18.94 -6.74
CA TYR A 16 -12.14 -19.30 -5.62
C TYR A 16 -13.63 -19.19 -5.99
N GLY A 17 -13.96 -19.03 -7.28
CA GLY A 17 -15.34 -19.01 -7.78
C GLY A 17 -16.00 -17.62 -7.84
N TYR A 18 -15.23 -16.54 -7.67
CA TYR A 18 -15.73 -15.16 -7.66
C TYR A 18 -15.48 -14.39 -8.96
N GLY A 19 -15.18 -15.13 -10.04
CA GLY A 19 -15.01 -14.58 -11.38
C GLY A 19 -13.65 -13.94 -11.64
N SER A 20 -12.68 -14.04 -10.73
CA SER A 20 -11.29 -13.67 -10.97
C SER A 20 -10.40 -14.52 -10.05
N THR A 21 -9.09 -14.44 -10.26
CA THR A 21 -8.09 -15.18 -9.50
C THR A 21 -7.36 -14.30 -8.48
N VAL A 22 -6.74 -14.90 -7.49
CA VAL A 22 -5.74 -14.24 -6.64
C VAL A 22 -4.34 -14.72 -7.01
N CYS A 23 -3.32 -13.94 -6.65
CA CYS A 23 -1.92 -14.35 -6.72
C CYS A 23 -1.54 -14.99 -5.39
N VAL A 24 -1.14 -16.27 -5.43
CA VAL A 24 -0.83 -17.04 -4.23
C VAL A 24 0.64 -16.86 -3.87
N CYS A 25 0.87 -16.21 -2.73
CA CYS A 25 2.20 -16.12 -2.12
C CYS A 25 2.38 -17.14 -1.00
N ASN A 26 3.57 -17.73 -0.92
CA ASN A 26 4.00 -18.61 0.15
C ASN A 26 5.49 -18.37 0.46
N ALA A 27 6.05 -19.07 1.45
CA ALA A 27 7.43 -18.84 1.91
C ALA A 27 8.53 -19.08 0.84
N LYS A 28 8.20 -19.67 -0.32
CA LYS A 28 9.12 -19.97 -1.42
C LYS A 28 8.87 -19.14 -2.68
N HIS A 29 7.66 -18.61 -2.86
CA HIS A 29 7.24 -17.93 -4.09
C HIS A 29 6.25 -16.82 -3.77
N CYS A 30 6.48 -15.63 -4.34
CA CYS A 30 5.53 -14.53 -4.36
C CYS A 30 5.83 -13.66 -5.58
N ASP A 31 4.80 -13.21 -6.29
CA ASP A 31 4.98 -12.37 -7.45
C ASP A 31 5.59 -11.02 -7.09
N ASP A 32 6.34 -10.44 -8.02
CA ASP A 32 6.91 -9.11 -7.88
C ASP A 32 6.70 -8.27 -9.14
N LEU A 33 6.93 -6.98 -8.98
CA LEU A 33 6.81 -5.98 -10.02
C LEU A 33 8.19 -5.48 -10.42
N ASP A 34 8.38 -5.25 -11.72
CA ASP A 34 9.53 -4.51 -12.19
C ASP A 34 9.42 -3.05 -11.73
N PRO A 35 10.50 -2.44 -11.23
CA PRO A 35 10.49 -1.03 -10.89
C PRO A 35 10.02 -0.17 -12.07
N ILE A 36 9.15 0.80 -11.79
CA ILE A 36 8.65 1.69 -12.84
C ILE A 36 9.75 2.68 -13.24
N GLU A 37 10.17 2.57 -14.49
CA GLU A 37 11.13 3.48 -15.11
C GLU A 37 10.44 4.51 -16.00
N ARG A 38 11.09 5.66 -16.18
CA ARG A 38 10.57 6.72 -17.04
C ARG A 38 10.58 6.24 -18.49
N THR A 39 9.40 6.21 -19.10
CA THR A 39 9.23 5.81 -20.49
C THR A 39 10.00 6.73 -21.45
N LEU A 40 10.58 6.15 -22.51
CA LEU A 40 11.26 6.90 -23.56
C LEU A 40 10.30 7.84 -24.30
N LYS A 41 10.84 8.94 -24.83
CA LYS A 41 10.06 9.90 -25.63
C LYS A 41 9.43 9.17 -26.83
N GLY A 42 8.11 9.28 -26.98
CA GLY A 42 7.38 8.66 -28.09
C GLY A 42 6.84 7.26 -27.79
N VAL A 43 7.13 6.71 -26.60
CA VAL A 43 6.66 5.41 -26.12
C VAL A 43 5.69 5.62 -24.95
N VAL A 44 4.71 4.74 -24.83
CA VAL A 44 3.74 4.69 -23.73
C VAL A 44 3.84 3.31 -23.09
N THR A 45 4.13 3.26 -21.80
CA THR A 45 4.06 2.02 -21.02
C THR A 45 2.63 1.84 -20.53
N VAL A 46 2.04 0.68 -20.77
CA VAL A 46 0.70 0.31 -20.34
C VAL A 46 0.82 -0.86 -19.36
N PHE A 47 0.14 -0.74 -18.22
CA PHE A 47 -0.01 -1.82 -17.26
C PHE A 47 -1.46 -2.25 -17.24
N GLU A 48 -1.71 -3.53 -17.46
CA GLU A 48 -3.05 -4.09 -17.52
C GLU A 48 -3.32 -5.03 -16.33
N THR A 49 -4.51 -4.92 -15.75
CA THR A 49 -5.08 -5.93 -14.85
C THR A 49 -6.48 -6.25 -15.31
N SER A 50 -6.79 -7.53 -15.43
CA SER A 50 -8.05 -7.98 -16.03
C SER A 50 -8.69 -9.14 -15.27
N LYS A 51 -10.00 -9.31 -15.51
CA LYS A 51 -10.77 -10.44 -14.99
C LYS A 51 -10.23 -11.79 -15.49
N SER A 52 -9.68 -11.82 -16.71
CA SER A 52 -9.10 -13.01 -17.33
C SER A 52 -7.73 -13.41 -16.77
N GLY A 53 -7.11 -12.56 -15.94
CA GLY A 53 -5.91 -12.93 -15.20
C GLY A 53 -4.69 -12.04 -15.40
N HIS A 54 -4.71 -10.98 -16.21
CA HIS A 54 -3.57 -10.07 -16.29
C HIS A 54 -3.30 -9.43 -14.92
N ARG A 55 -2.04 -9.32 -14.49
CA ARG A 55 -1.63 -8.80 -13.17
C ARG A 55 -0.44 -7.87 -13.35
N PHE A 56 -0.74 -6.57 -13.47
CA PHE A 56 0.24 -5.55 -13.84
C PHE A 56 1.04 -5.95 -15.10
N ASP A 57 0.36 -6.53 -16.08
CA ASP A 57 1.01 -6.98 -17.32
C ASP A 57 1.47 -5.75 -18.09
N LYS A 58 2.78 -5.67 -18.31
CA LYS A 58 3.44 -4.52 -18.93
C LYS A 58 3.50 -4.71 -20.44
N THR A 59 3.00 -3.73 -21.17
CA THR A 59 3.16 -3.61 -22.62
C THR A 59 3.65 -2.22 -23.00
N GLU A 60 4.27 -2.09 -24.17
CA GLU A 60 4.73 -0.80 -24.69
C GLU A 60 4.06 -0.48 -26.02
N LEU A 61 3.52 0.72 -26.11
CA LEU A 61 2.88 1.27 -27.31
C LEU A 61 3.69 2.45 -27.83
N LYS A 62 3.58 2.72 -29.13
CA LYS A 62 4.16 3.92 -29.75
C LYS A 62 3.05 4.88 -30.14
N PHE A 63 3.30 6.18 -30.02
CA PHE A 63 2.32 7.18 -30.46
C PHE A 63 2.06 7.03 -31.96
N GLY A 64 0.77 6.88 -32.33
CA GLY A 64 0.33 6.83 -33.73
C GLY A 64 0.33 8.21 -34.39
N SER A 65 0.20 8.22 -35.72
CA SER A 65 0.07 9.45 -36.50
C SER A 65 -1.35 10.04 -36.40
N LYS A 66 -1.48 11.36 -36.55
CA LYS A 66 -2.79 12.06 -36.53
C LYS A 66 -3.75 11.52 -37.61
N SER A 67 -3.21 11.01 -38.72
CA SER A 67 -3.96 10.38 -39.82
C SER A 67 -4.56 9.03 -39.41
N ALA A 68 -3.88 8.23 -38.59
CA ALA A 68 -4.40 6.96 -38.08
C ALA A 68 -5.60 7.15 -37.14
N ILE A 69 -5.57 8.21 -36.29
CA ILE A 69 -6.65 8.52 -35.34
C ILE A 69 -7.96 8.89 -36.08
N ARG A 70 -7.87 9.67 -37.16
CA ARG A 70 -9.07 10.07 -37.93
C ARG A 70 -9.75 8.91 -38.66
N ALA A 71 -9.00 7.88 -39.05
CA ALA A 71 -9.52 6.71 -39.75
C ALA A 71 -10.24 5.71 -38.82
N ALA A 72 -9.91 5.70 -37.53
CA ALA A 72 -10.25 4.61 -36.62
C ALA A 72 -11.70 4.60 -36.08
N LYS A 73 -12.54 5.60 -36.37
CA LYS A 73 -13.89 5.78 -35.75
C LYS A 73 -13.89 5.46 -34.23
N SER A 74 -12.84 5.87 -33.53
CA SER A 74 -12.59 5.47 -32.15
C SER A 74 -13.13 6.49 -31.15
N GLN A 75 -13.49 6.02 -29.95
CA GLN A 75 -13.67 6.93 -28.81
C GLN A 75 -12.34 7.62 -28.51
N THR A 76 -12.38 8.93 -28.31
CA THR A 76 -11.19 9.76 -28.11
C THR A 76 -11.27 10.42 -26.75
N ILE A 77 -10.23 10.22 -25.94
CA ILE A 77 -10.03 10.91 -24.66
C ILE A 77 -8.89 11.92 -24.86
N THR A 78 -9.15 13.19 -24.57
CA THR A 78 -8.18 14.28 -24.75
C THR A 78 -7.72 14.82 -23.41
N VAL A 79 -6.41 14.81 -23.16
CA VAL A 79 -5.80 15.46 -21.99
C VAL A 79 -5.54 16.92 -22.32
N ASP A 80 -6.38 17.82 -21.80
CA ASP A 80 -6.29 19.25 -22.04
C ASP A 80 -5.51 19.97 -20.93
N LYS A 81 -4.25 20.31 -21.21
CA LYS A 81 -3.38 21.04 -20.27
C LYS A 81 -3.69 22.54 -20.20
N SER A 82 -4.50 23.08 -21.10
CA SER A 82 -4.82 24.52 -21.12
C SER A 82 -5.83 24.91 -20.04
N LYS A 83 -6.60 23.95 -19.53
CA LYS A 83 -7.59 24.14 -18.45
C LYS A 83 -6.97 24.35 -17.06
N GLY A 84 -5.65 24.32 -16.96
CA GLY A 84 -4.91 24.53 -15.71
C GLY A 84 -4.53 23.24 -14.98
N VAL A 85 -4.07 23.40 -13.75
CA VAL A 85 -3.66 22.32 -12.86
C VAL A 85 -4.70 22.19 -11.74
N TYR A 86 -5.06 20.96 -11.40
CA TYR A 86 -6.00 20.65 -10.31
C TYR A 86 -5.23 20.37 -9.00
N GLN A 87 -5.76 19.48 -8.15
CA GLN A 87 -5.14 19.12 -6.89
C GLN A 87 -3.83 18.34 -7.05
N SER A 88 -2.91 18.53 -6.11
CA SER A 88 -1.75 17.65 -5.94
C SER A 88 -2.15 16.35 -5.25
N ILE A 89 -1.61 15.23 -5.72
CA ILE A 89 -1.82 13.92 -5.10
C ILE A 89 -0.79 13.74 -3.97
N ILE A 90 -1.28 13.53 -2.75
CA ILE A 90 -0.41 13.35 -1.57
C ILE A 90 0.18 11.94 -1.45
N GLY A 91 -0.44 10.94 -2.09
CA GLY A 91 0.00 9.55 -2.13
C GLY A 91 -1.16 8.56 -2.16
N PHE A 92 -0.82 7.27 -2.08
CA PHE A 92 -1.74 6.14 -1.98
C PHE A 92 -1.25 5.17 -0.90
N GLY A 93 -2.16 4.43 -0.28
CA GLY A 93 -1.80 3.64 0.89
C GLY A 93 -2.91 2.78 1.47
N GLY A 94 -2.61 2.21 2.64
CA GLY A 94 -3.51 1.37 3.44
C GLY A 94 -3.55 1.77 4.91
N ALA A 95 -4.24 0.98 5.73
CA ALA A 95 -4.35 1.21 7.17
C ALA A 95 -3.58 0.15 7.97
N PHE A 96 -2.83 0.59 8.99
CA PHE A 96 -2.11 -0.24 9.95
C PHE A 96 -3.02 -0.53 11.15
N THR A 97 -4.10 -1.27 10.92
CA THR A 97 -5.03 -1.70 11.98
C THR A 97 -4.48 -2.87 12.78
N ASP A 98 -5.06 -3.13 13.95
CA ASP A 98 -4.73 -4.31 14.76
C ASP A 98 -4.96 -5.59 13.99
N ALA A 99 -6.11 -5.71 13.30
CA ALA A 99 -6.39 -6.86 12.44
C ALA A 99 -5.31 -7.05 11.37
N ALA A 100 -4.86 -5.99 10.69
CA ALA A 100 -3.80 -6.12 9.69
C ALA A 100 -2.50 -6.63 10.33
N GLY A 101 -2.11 -6.02 11.45
CA GLY A 101 -0.90 -6.40 12.15
C GLY A 101 -0.95 -7.83 12.74
N LEU A 102 -2.07 -8.24 13.30
CA LEU A 102 -2.31 -9.61 13.79
C LEU A 102 -2.21 -10.64 12.67
N ASN A 103 -2.87 -10.39 11.53
CA ASN A 103 -2.84 -11.30 10.38
C ASN A 103 -1.44 -11.40 9.77
N ILE A 104 -0.71 -10.30 9.66
CA ILE A 104 0.68 -10.33 9.19
C ILE A 104 1.54 -11.11 10.20
N LYS A 105 1.41 -10.84 11.50
CA LYS A 105 2.22 -11.48 12.55
C LYS A 105 2.02 -13.00 12.62
N ALA A 106 0.84 -13.49 12.25
CA ALA A 106 0.52 -14.91 12.20
C ALA A 106 1.28 -15.68 11.08
N LEU A 107 1.89 -14.98 10.13
CA LEU A 107 2.65 -15.58 9.03
C LEU A 107 4.13 -15.83 9.43
N PRO A 108 4.84 -16.75 8.77
CA PRO A 108 6.30 -16.84 8.84
C PRO A 108 6.97 -15.51 8.49
N GLU A 109 8.09 -15.18 9.13
CA GLU A 109 8.80 -13.90 8.96
C GLU A 109 9.13 -13.57 7.50
N THR A 110 9.46 -14.58 6.68
CA THR A 110 9.70 -14.40 5.25
C THR A 110 8.49 -13.81 4.54
N LEU A 111 7.29 -14.33 4.82
CA LEU A 111 6.04 -13.82 4.25
C LEU A 111 5.65 -12.46 4.81
N GLN A 112 5.97 -12.16 6.07
CA GLN A 112 5.78 -10.81 6.63
C GLN A 112 6.60 -9.79 5.83
N ASN A 113 7.86 -10.12 5.55
CA ASN A 113 8.74 -9.25 4.76
C ASN A 113 8.27 -9.11 3.32
N HIS A 114 7.77 -10.19 2.69
CA HIS A 114 7.16 -10.11 1.37
C HIS A 114 5.99 -9.15 1.33
N ILE A 115 5.03 -9.26 2.26
CA ILE A 115 3.88 -8.34 2.30
C ILE A 115 4.32 -6.87 2.42
N ILE A 116 5.31 -6.58 3.28
CA ILE A 116 5.82 -5.21 3.40
C ILE A 116 6.51 -4.76 2.11
N ASN A 117 7.24 -5.65 1.43
CA ASN A 117 7.87 -5.34 0.15
C ASN A 117 6.83 -5.11 -0.96
N ASP A 118 5.80 -5.94 -1.05
CA ASP A 118 4.73 -5.83 -2.05
C ASP A 118 4.02 -4.48 -1.93
N TYR A 119 3.81 -3.99 -0.70
CA TYR A 119 3.20 -2.69 -0.49
C TYR A 119 4.17 -1.51 -0.64
N PHE A 120 5.38 -1.56 -0.06
CA PHE A 120 6.21 -0.36 0.13
C PHE A 120 7.49 -0.32 -0.68
N SER A 121 7.97 -1.44 -1.23
CA SER A 121 9.24 -1.50 -1.96
C SER A 121 9.09 -1.10 -3.43
N LYS A 122 10.22 -0.88 -4.10
CA LYS A 122 10.31 -0.62 -5.55
C LYS A 122 9.92 -1.81 -6.42
N SER A 123 9.95 -3.02 -5.87
CA SER A 123 9.47 -4.23 -6.54
C SER A 123 8.01 -4.53 -6.19
N GLY A 124 7.33 -3.60 -5.53
CA GLY A 124 5.92 -3.67 -5.18
C GLY A 124 5.17 -2.44 -5.72
N ILE A 125 4.05 -2.08 -5.08
CA ILE A 125 3.18 -0.98 -5.52
C ILE A 125 3.51 0.38 -4.89
N GLU A 126 4.66 0.50 -4.22
CA GLU A 126 5.24 1.76 -3.72
C GLU A 126 4.26 2.66 -2.93
N TYR A 127 3.51 2.10 -1.98
CA TYR A 127 2.68 2.86 -1.05
C TYR A 127 3.48 3.97 -0.35
N THR A 128 2.83 5.13 -0.24
CA THR A 128 3.39 6.35 0.35
C THR A 128 2.53 6.91 1.47
N LEU A 129 1.36 6.31 1.73
CA LEU A 129 0.47 6.68 2.82
C LEU A 129 0.19 5.50 3.76
N GLY A 130 0.02 5.79 5.04
CA GLY A 130 -0.44 4.82 6.04
C GLY A 130 -1.41 5.45 7.04
N ARG A 131 -2.65 4.97 7.11
CA ARG A 131 -3.58 5.36 8.17
C ARG A 131 -3.29 4.56 9.44
N ILE A 132 -3.28 5.20 10.61
CA ILE A 132 -3.01 4.53 11.89
C ILE A 132 -4.19 4.78 12.83
N PRO A 133 -4.94 3.76 13.26
CA PRO A 133 -5.90 3.90 14.35
C PRO A 133 -5.19 4.29 15.65
N ILE A 134 -5.66 5.37 16.27
CA ILE A 134 -5.27 5.77 17.62
C ILE A 134 -6.15 4.97 18.59
N GLY A 135 -5.55 4.09 19.39
CA GLY A 135 -6.28 3.14 20.21
C GLY A 135 -6.93 2.03 19.37
N GLY A 136 -7.99 1.44 19.92
CA GLY A 136 -8.77 0.42 19.26
C GLY A 136 -9.75 0.98 18.24
N SER A 137 -10.01 0.18 17.21
CA SER A 137 -11.07 0.36 16.23
C SER A 137 -11.98 -0.87 16.18
N ASP A 138 -13.01 -0.82 15.35
CA ASP A 138 -13.82 -1.98 14.96
C ASP A 138 -12.99 -3.15 14.38
N PHE A 139 -11.81 -2.87 13.83
CA PHE A 139 -10.80 -3.85 13.38
C PHE A 139 -9.81 -4.25 14.50
N SER A 140 -10.22 -4.13 15.76
CA SER A 140 -9.47 -4.59 16.93
C SER A 140 -10.20 -5.74 17.61
N THR A 141 -9.49 -6.59 18.34
CA THR A 141 -10.09 -7.76 19.00
C THR A 141 -10.97 -7.39 20.20
N HIS A 142 -10.81 -6.18 20.71
CA HIS A 142 -11.59 -5.60 21.80
C HIS A 142 -11.56 -4.07 21.69
N ALA A 143 -12.48 -3.40 22.39
CA ALA A 143 -12.46 -1.95 22.53
C ALA A 143 -11.44 -1.54 23.58
N TYR A 144 -10.58 -0.56 23.24
CA TYR A 144 -9.61 -0.01 24.16
C TYR A 144 -9.18 1.41 23.76
N THR A 145 -8.71 2.17 24.73
CA THR A 145 -7.98 3.42 24.59
C THR A 145 -6.61 3.32 25.26
N TYR A 146 -5.81 4.38 25.19
CA TYR A 146 -4.51 4.41 25.85
C TYR A 146 -4.60 4.76 27.35
N ASP A 147 -5.79 5.13 27.84
CA ASP A 147 -6.00 5.60 29.21
C ASP A 147 -7.30 5.07 29.84
N ASP A 148 -7.47 3.74 29.75
CA ASP A 148 -8.63 3.03 30.32
C ASP A 148 -8.41 2.53 31.75
N LYS A 149 -7.17 2.58 32.27
CA LYS A 149 -6.83 1.95 33.56
C LYS A 149 -7.52 2.59 34.76
N PHE A 150 -7.71 3.92 34.73
CA PHE A 150 -8.27 4.67 35.86
C PHE A 150 -9.38 5.60 35.40
N LYS A 151 -10.45 5.72 36.21
CA LYS A 151 -11.48 6.75 35.99
C LYS A 151 -10.88 8.13 36.31
N ASP A 152 -11.38 9.15 35.62
CA ASP A 152 -11.02 10.56 35.85
C ASP A 152 -9.51 10.92 35.78
N ASP A 153 -8.71 10.20 34.98
CA ASP A 153 -7.30 10.53 34.72
C ASP A 153 -7.16 11.68 33.69
N PHE A 154 -7.64 12.87 34.06
CA PHE A 154 -7.57 14.07 33.22
C PHE A 154 -6.14 14.60 33.02
N GLU A 155 -5.19 14.11 33.83
CA GLU A 155 -3.77 14.47 33.74
C GLU A 155 -2.96 13.44 32.93
N PHE A 156 -3.61 12.41 32.37
CA PHE A 156 -2.99 11.35 31.56
C PHE A 156 -1.81 10.64 32.24
N LYS A 157 -1.83 10.49 33.57
CA LYS A 157 -0.72 9.89 34.34
C LYS A 157 -0.48 8.43 33.99
N HIS A 158 -1.51 7.74 33.50
CA HIS A 158 -1.46 6.32 33.18
C HIS A 158 -1.65 6.03 31.69
N TRP A 159 -1.61 7.08 30.86
CA TRP A 159 -1.59 6.94 29.41
C TRP A 159 -0.41 6.06 29.00
N ASN A 160 -0.68 5.02 28.22
CA ASN A 160 0.37 4.19 27.66
C ASN A 160 -0.08 3.52 26.36
N LEU A 161 0.89 3.28 25.49
CA LEU A 161 0.68 2.41 24.34
C LEU A 161 0.37 0.98 24.80
N THR A 162 -0.46 0.32 24.01
CA THR A 162 -0.93 -1.04 24.29
C THR A 162 -0.07 -2.09 23.61
N ALA A 163 -0.32 -3.36 23.93
CA ALA A 163 0.37 -4.47 23.31
C ALA A 163 0.17 -4.49 21.79
N GLU A 164 -0.97 -4.02 21.31
CA GLU A 164 -1.34 -3.93 19.91
C GLU A 164 -0.43 -2.96 19.14
N ASP A 165 -0.16 -1.79 19.74
CA ASP A 165 0.74 -0.79 19.16
C ASP A 165 2.18 -1.31 19.14
N ILE A 166 2.63 -1.90 20.25
CA ILE A 166 4.02 -2.34 20.45
C ILE A 166 4.36 -3.57 19.60
N ASN A 167 3.46 -4.54 19.54
CA ASN A 167 3.72 -5.84 18.91
C ASN A 167 3.31 -5.88 17.45
N TYR A 168 2.39 -5.01 17.02
CA TYR A 168 1.84 -5.07 15.66
C TYR A 168 2.02 -3.75 14.90
N LYS A 169 1.40 -2.64 15.34
CA LYS A 169 1.41 -1.40 14.53
C LYS A 169 2.84 -0.84 14.35
N LEU A 170 3.55 -0.58 15.45
CA LEU A 170 4.86 0.07 15.41
C LEU A 170 5.92 -0.73 14.64
N PRO A 171 6.05 -2.06 14.80
CA PRO A 171 6.99 -2.85 14.01
C PRO A 171 6.74 -2.72 12.50
N TYR A 172 5.50 -2.86 12.05
CA TYR A 172 5.19 -2.79 10.61
C TYR A 172 5.29 -1.37 10.04
N LEU A 173 4.99 -0.33 10.83
CA LEU A 173 5.25 1.06 10.46
C LEU A 173 6.75 1.31 10.24
N LYS A 174 7.60 0.82 11.15
CA LYS A 174 9.06 0.91 11.03
C LYS A 174 9.57 0.14 9.81
N SER A 175 9.04 -1.06 9.56
CA SER A 175 9.39 -1.85 8.38
C SER A 175 9.00 -1.13 7.08
N ALA A 176 7.81 -0.54 7.00
CA ALA A 176 7.37 0.25 5.85
C ALA A 176 8.30 1.45 5.59
N LEU A 177 8.68 2.19 6.64
CA LEU A 177 9.64 3.30 6.54
C LEU A 177 11.02 2.86 6.05
N LYS A 178 11.49 1.68 6.48
CA LYS A 178 12.79 1.14 6.09
C LYS A 178 12.81 0.61 4.66
N THR A 179 11.70 0.02 4.22
CA THR A 179 11.57 -0.61 2.90
C THR A 179 11.32 0.41 1.79
N SER A 180 10.57 1.47 2.08
CA SER A 180 10.23 2.47 1.06
C SER A 180 11.41 3.36 0.71
N LEU A 181 11.61 3.59 -0.59
CA LEU A 181 12.52 4.63 -1.09
C LEU A 181 11.86 6.02 -1.13
N ASN A 182 10.53 6.05 -1.05
CA ASN A 182 9.74 7.27 -1.05
C ASN A 182 9.38 7.66 0.39
N LYS A 183 9.10 8.95 0.62
CA LYS A 183 8.66 9.42 1.93
C LYS A 183 7.25 8.90 2.23
N VAL A 184 7.14 7.92 3.13
CA VAL A 184 5.85 7.46 3.67
C VAL A 184 5.31 8.50 4.66
N ARG A 185 4.03 8.85 4.53
CA ARG A 185 3.32 9.76 5.42
C ARG A 185 2.25 9.01 6.20
N PHE A 186 2.22 9.22 7.51
CA PHE A 186 1.24 8.58 8.38
C PHE A 186 0.12 9.52 8.81
N PHE A 187 -1.10 9.01 8.80
CA PHE A 187 -2.32 9.73 9.12
C PHE A 187 -2.99 9.05 10.31
N PRO A 188 -2.75 9.54 11.54
CA PRO A 188 -3.37 8.97 12.72
C PRO A 188 -4.86 9.37 12.76
N SER A 189 -5.71 8.48 13.29
CA SER A 189 -7.15 8.72 13.37
C SER A 189 -7.77 8.00 14.57
N CYS A 190 -8.50 8.73 15.41
CA CYS A 190 -9.26 8.14 16.52
C CYS A 190 -10.61 7.60 16.03
N THR A 191 -10.99 6.43 16.53
CA THR A 191 -12.29 5.79 16.27
C THR A 191 -13.30 5.96 17.40
N SER A 192 -12.84 6.29 18.61
CA SER A 192 -13.70 6.59 19.76
C SER A 192 -13.23 7.86 20.47
N GLY A 193 -14.18 8.66 20.97
CA GLY A 193 -13.90 9.87 21.75
C GLY A 193 -13.51 9.65 23.21
N GLY A 194 -13.26 8.40 23.64
CA GLY A 194 -12.61 8.14 24.93
C GLY A 194 -11.19 8.73 24.94
N ARG A 195 -10.61 8.94 26.13
CA ARG A 195 -9.32 9.63 26.42
C ARG A 195 -8.13 9.13 25.59
N THR A 196 -8.14 9.44 24.31
CA THR A 196 -7.14 9.10 23.31
C THR A 196 -6.49 10.39 22.84
N GLU A 197 -5.49 10.84 23.59
CA GLU A 197 -4.52 11.77 23.04
C GLU A 197 -3.43 10.99 22.33
N PHE A 198 -3.14 11.38 21.09
CA PHE A 198 -1.99 10.89 20.34
C PHE A 198 -0.95 12.00 20.31
N LEU A 199 -0.09 12.03 21.33
CA LEU A 199 1.08 12.89 21.29
C LEU A 199 2.12 12.25 20.36
N LEU A 200 2.03 12.61 19.08
CA LEU A 200 3.01 12.28 18.07
C LEU A 200 4.26 13.15 18.29
N SER A 201 5.10 12.79 19.26
CA SER A 201 6.52 13.17 19.23
C SER A 201 7.32 12.00 18.68
N LEU A 202 7.14 11.73 17.39
CA LEU A 202 8.12 10.96 16.62
C LEU A 202 8.96 11.97 15.84
N TYR A 203 9.90 12.57 16.56
CA TYR A 203 11.10 13.23 16.03
C TYR A 203 12.33 12.44 16.46
#